data_AF-A0AAN9ERZ5-F1
#
_entry.id   AF-A0AAN9ERZ5-F1
#
_cell.length_a   1.000
_cell.length_b   1.000
_cell.length_c   1.000
_cell.angle_alpha   90.00
_cell.angle_beta   90.00
_cell.angle_gamma   90.00
#
_symmetry.space_group_name_H-M   'P 1'
#
loop_
_entity.id
_entity.type
_entity.pdbx_description
1 polymer ?
#
loop_
_entity_poly.entity_id
_entity_poly.type
_entity_poly.pdbx_seq_one_letter_code
_entity_poly.pdbx_strand_id
1 'polypeptide(L)'
;MASFVTQGSVSNGNEGNEAWPFRIKLTTDCMRWDSLKITPSKEFEEFILGHINESSRKALESWNPVNILIYDVDTCETYDAKLSKKESFWFNPMPVIGEKPTMREPHSYGLKKAREEYAYSIEPFRYIIRKRDLKYDQEIGFRFSGGRVIVGLEFSVLNP
;
A
#
# COMPACT_ATOMS: atom_id res chain seq x y z
N MET A 1 -6.81 -36.69 -40.21
CA MET A 1 -6.43 -37.01 -38.81
C MET A 1 -5.18 -36.18 -38.53
N ALA A 2 -5.08 -35.32 -37.53
CA ALA A 2 -5.79 -35.23 -36.26
C ALA A 2 -6.10 -33.76 -35.89
N SER A 3 -7.16 -33.60 -35.10
CA SER A 3 -7.65 -32.34 -34.54
C SER A 3 -6.88 -31.99 -33.26
N PHE A 4 -6.56 -30.71 -33.06
CA PHE A 4 -6.18 -30.19 -31.75
C PHE A 4 -7.37 -29.45 -31.14
N VAL A 5 -8.01 -30.11 -30.18
CA VAL A 5 -8.98 -29.50 -29.27
C VAL A 5 -8.17 -28.98 -28.09
N THR A 6 -8.02 -27.67 -27.98
CA THR A 6 -7.53 -27.06 -26.74
C THR A 6 -8.72 -26.84 -25.83
N GLN A 7 -8.73 -27.56 -24.71
CA GLN A 7 -9.71 -27.43 -23.65
C GLN A 7 -9.75 -25.98 -23.14
N GLY A 8 -10.94 -25.37 -23.21
CA GLY A 8 -11.27 -24.22 -22.39
C GLY A 8 -11.24 -24.64 -20.92
N SER A 9 -10.39 -24.00 -20.13
CA SER A 9 -10.51 -24.06 -18.68
C SER A 9 -11.67 -23.15 -18.29
N VAL A 10 -12.74 -23.75 -17.80
CA VAL A 10 -13.82 -23.08 -17.08
C VAL A 10 -13.34 -22.94 -15.64
N SER A 11 -12.92 -21.75 -15.25
CA SER A 11 -12.76 -21.39 -13.83
C SER A 11 -14.06 -20.80 -13.31
N ASN A 12 -14.82 -21.63 -12.60
CA ASN A 12 -15.94 -21.21 -11.78
C ASN A 12 -15.46 -20.29 -10.64
N GLY A 13 -15.97 -19.06 -10.62
CA GLY A 13 -16.42 -18.36 -9.42
C GLY A 13 -15.40 -18.01 -8.33
N ASN A 14 -14.54 -17.02 -8.60
CA ASN A 14 -14.13 -16.00 -7.61
C ASN A 14 -13.52 -14.75 -8.27
N GLU A 15 -14.00 -14.37 -9.46
CA GLU A 15 -13.35 -13.39 -10.36
C GLU A 15 -13.22 -11.97 -9.77
N GLY A 16 -13.95 -11.64 -8.70
CA GLY A 16 -13.77 -10.38 -7.99
C GLY A 16 -12.45 -10.30 -7.20
N ASN A 17 -11.94 -11.42 -6.68
CA ASN A 17 -10.73 -11.46 -5.84
C ASN A 17 -9.42 -11.51 -6.63
N GLU A 18 -9.42 -11.97 -7.87
CA GLU A 18 -8.19 -12.06 -8.67
C GLU A 18 -7.72 -10.71 -9.21
N ALA A 19 -8.64 -9.80 -9.55
CA ALA A 19 -8.26 -8.55 -10.20
C ALA A 19 -7.49 -7.58 -9.29
N TRP A 20 -7.73 -7.65 -7.98
CA TRP A 20 -7.19 -6.74 -6.96
C TRP A 20 -6.66 -7.52 -5.75
N PRO A 21 -5.43 -8.06 -5.85
CA PRO A 21 -4.87 -9.01 -4.89
C PRO A 21 -4.48 -8.38 -3.55
N PHE A 22 -4.29 -7.06 -3.51
CA PHE A 22 -4.09 -6.31 -2.27
C PHE A 22 -5.22 -5.29 -2.10
N ARG A 23 -5.87 -5.28 -0.94
CA ARG A 23 -7.05 -4.44 -0.68
C ARG A 23 -6.94 -3.72 0.64
N ILE A 24 -7.42 -2.49 0.68
CA ILE A 24 -7.41 -1.65 1.87
C ILE A 24 -8.78 -1.00 2.02
N LYS A 25 -9.42 -1.22 3.17
CA LYS A 25 -10.53 -0.37 3.60
C LYS A 25 -9.97 0.97 4.08
N LEU A 26 -10.35 2.05 3.42
CA LEU A 26 -10.02 3.40 3.86
C LEU A 26 -10.71 3.66 5.19
N THR A 27 -9.95 4.06 6.20
CA THR A 27 -10.43 4.50 7.51
C THR A 27 -9.66 5.74 7.94
N THR A 28 -10.15 6.47 8.93
CA THR A 28 -9.41 7.62 9.47
C THR A 28 -8.03 7.23 10.00
N ASP A 29 -7.89 6.00 10.50
CA ASP A 29 -6.66 5.51 11.13
C ASP A 29 -5.62 5.04 10.10
N CYS A 30 -6.05 4.74 8.86
CA CYS A 30 -5.13 4.39 7.79
C CYS A 30 -4.48 5.63 7.15
N MET A 31 -4.89 6.85 7.52
CA MET A 31 -4.31 8.08 7.01
C MET A 31 -3.69 8.91 8.13
N ARG A 32 -2.39 9.24 8.01
CA ARG A 32 -1.79 10.30 8.82
C ARG A 32 -1.06 11.29 7.94
N TRP A 33 -1.41 12.56 8.09
CA TRP A 33 -1.01 13.61 7.16
C TRP A 33 -1.24 13.14 5.71
N ASP A 34 -0.21 13.16 4.87
CA ASP A 34 -0.34 12.74 3.48
C ASP A 34 -0.01 11.26 3.25
N SER A 35 0.26 10.49 4.30
CA SER A 35 0.67 9.09 4.20
C SER A 35 -0.50 8.12 4.39
N LEU A 36 -0.71 7.24 3.40
CA LEU A 36 -1.54 6.04 3.55
C LEU A 36 -0.73 4.95 4.25
N LYS A 37 -1.20 4.49 5.40
CA LYS A 37 -0.65 3.38 6.18
C LYS A 37 -1.00 2.05 5.53
N ILE A 38 0.01 1.22 5.38
CA ILE A 38 -0.11 -0.17 4.94
C ILE A 38 0.47 -1.05 6.02
N THR A 39 -0.38 -1.81 6.69
CA THR A 39 0.06 -2.80 7.68
C THR A 39 0.79 -3.93 6.95
N PRO A 40 1.95 -4.39 7.44
CA PRO A 40 2.63 -5.55 6.85
C PRO A 40 1.70 -6.76 6.87
N SER A 41 1.45 -7.34 5.70
CA SER A 41 0.59 -8.50 5.53
C SER A 41 1.19 -9.43 4.48
N LYS A 42 0.78 -10.71 4.51
CA LYS A 42 1.24 -11.69 3.54
C LYS A 42 0.88 -11.27 2.12
N GLU A 43 -0.32 -10.74 1.92
CA GLU A 43 -0.82 -10.28 0.62
C GLU A 43 0.01 -9.12 0.08
N PHE A 44 0.34 -8.13 0.91
CA PHE A 44 1.19 -7.02 0.49
C PHE A 44 2.61 -7.48 0.13
N GLU A 45 3.20 -8.35 0.95
CA GLU A 45 4.53 -8.89 0.73
C GLU A 45 4.61 -9.75 -0.54
N GLU A 46 3.60 -10.58 -0.80
CA GLU A 46 3.56 -11.47 -1.98
C GLU A 46 3.22 -10.70 -3.26
N PHE A 47 2.13 -9.92 -3.26
CA PHE A 47 1.57 -9.36 -4.50
C PHE A 47 2.09 -7.97 -4.85
N ILE A 48 2.65 -7.23 -3.89
CA ILE A 48 3.26 -5.93 -4.16
C ILE A 48 4.77 -6.07 -4.08
N LEU A 49 5.30 -6.40 -2.90
CA LEU A 49 6.75 -6.44 -2.70
C LEU A 49 7.40 -7.60 -3.45
N GLY A 50 6.73 -8.75 -3.60
CA GLY A 50 7.21 -9.89 -4.38
C GLY A 50 7.60 -9.54 -5.82
N HIS A 51 6.94 -8.53 -6.40
CA HIS A 51 7.10 -8.14 -7.79
C HIS A 51 7.98 -6.90 -8.03
N ILE A 52 8.32 -6.12 -7.00
CA ILE A 52 9.24 -4.98 -7.18
C ILE A 52 10.68 -5.46 -7.47
N ASN A 53 11.45 -4.62 -8.16
CA ASN A 53 12.84 -4.90 -8.48
C ASN A 53 13.72 -5.01 -7.20
N GLU A 54 14.82 -5.76 -7.32
CA GLU A 54 15.69 -6.09 -6.18
C GLU A 54 16.30 -4.85 -5.52
N SER A 55 16.69 -3.83 -6.29
CA SER A 55 17.25 -2.59 -5.73
C SER A 55 16.22 -1.83 -4.90
N SER A 56 14.96 -1.78 -5.35
CA SER A 56 13.86 -1.18 -4.60
C SER A 56 13.55 -1.96 -3.33
N ARG A 57 13.56 -3.30 -3.38
CA ARG A 57 13.39 -4.13 -2.17
C ARG A 57 14.50 -3.87 -1.15
N LYS A 58 15.76 -3.87 -1.59
CA LYS A 58 16.92 -3.57 -0.73
C LYS A 58 16.86 -2.16 -0.15
N ALA A 59 16.36 -1.19 -0.90
CA ALA A 59 16.13 0.16 -0.42
C ALA A 59 15.11 0.15 0.74
N LEU A 60 13.95 -0.50 0.58
CA LEU A 60 12.94 -0.62 1.64
C LEU A 60 13.45 -1.38 2.87
N GLU A 61 14.21 -2.45 2.69
CA GLU A 61 14.87 -3.19 3.79
C GLU A 61 15.88 -2.30 4.55
N SER A 62 16.52 -1.39 3.83
CA SER A 62 17.41 -0.36 4.37
C SER A 62 16.67 0.90 4.82
N TRP A 63 15.34 0.87 4.92
CA TRP A 63 14.49 1.98 5.34
C TRP A 63 14.57 3.24 4.45
N ASN A 64 15.00 3.07 3.21
CA ASN A 64 15.04 4.12 2.21
C ASN A 64 13.73 4.13 1.39
N PRO A 65 13.17 5.31 1.08
CA PRO A 65 11.98 5.43 0.26
C PRO A 65 12.24 5.01 -1.19
N VAL A 66 11.24 4.40 -1.81
CA VAL A 66 11.23 4.00 -3.23
C VAL A 66 10.22 4.84 -3.97
N ASN A 67 10.62 5.48 -5.06
CA ASN A 67 9.69 6.19 -5.94
C ASN A 67 8.78 5.17 -6.65
N ILE A 68 7.49 5.44 -6.64
CA ILE A 68 6.46 4.63 -7.27
C ILE A 68 5.55 5.51 -8.14
N LEU A 69 4.92 4.90 -9.13
CA LEU A 69 3.83 5.50 -9.90
C LEU A 69 2.55 4.78 -9.55
N ILE A 70 1.48 5.52 -9.28
CA ILE A 70 0.16 4.98 -9.00
C ILE A 70 -0.74 5.36 -10.16
N TYR A 71 -1.19 4.37 -10.93
CA TYR A 71 -2.15 4.53 -12.01
C TYR A 71 -3.56 4.20 -11.52
N ASP A 72 -4.45 5.18 -11.59
CA ASP A 72 -5.86 5.05 -11.28
C ASP A 72 -6.60 4.54 -12.51
N VAL A 73 -7.05 3.29 -12.48
CA VAL A 73 -7.67 2.68 -13.66
C VAL A 73 -9.09 3.18 -13.90
N ASP A 74 -9.76 3.77 -12.90
CA ASP A 74 -11.14 4.26 -13.06
C ASP A 74 -11.16 5.66 -13.67
N THR A 75 -10.11 6.45 -13.44
CA THR A 75 -10.00 7.83 -13.98
C THR A 75 -8.91 8.01 -15.04
N CYS A 76 -8.12 6.96 -15.29
CA CYS A 76 -6.98 6.98 -16.20
C CYS A 76 -5.93 8.05 -15.85
N GLU A 77 -5.74 8.34 -14.56
CA GLU A 77 -4.78 9.31 -14.07
C GLU A 77 -3.60 8.65 -13.37
N THR A 78 -2.40 9.23 -13.51
CA THR A 78 -1.18 8.74 -12.86
C THR A 78 -0.69 9.73 -11.81
N TYR A 79 -0.23 9.20 -10.68
CA TYR A 79 0.28 9.97 -9.54
C TYR A 79 1.68 9.52 -9.17
N ASP A 80 2.59 10.48 -9.01
CA ASP A 80 3.90 10.25 -8.41
C ASP A 80 3.76 10.08 -6.89
N ALA A 81 4.34 9.01 -6.35
CA ALA A 81 4.35 8.75 -4.92
C ALA A 81 5.65 8.05 -4.48
N LYS A 82 5.78 7.82 -3.18
CA LYS A 82 6.86 7.08 -2.56
C LYS A 82 6.30 5.99 -1.67
N LEU A 83 6.83 4.79 -1.82
CA LEU A 83 6.65 3.70 -0.89
C LEU A 83 7.81 3.73 0.11
N SER A 84 7.50 3.78 1.40
CA SER A 84 8.51 3.84 2.47
C SER A 84 8.17 2.86 3.58
N LYS A 85 9.19 2.40 4.31
CA LYS A 85 9.04 1.72 5.59
C LYS A 85 9.15 2.78 6.70
N LYS A 86 8.17 2.84 7.61
CA LYS A 86 8.12 3.80 8.71
C LYS A 86 7.83 3.07 10.02
N GLU A 87 8.32 3.60 11.13
CA GLU A 87 7.99 3.08 12.44
C GLU A 87 6.49 3.27 12.71
N SER A 88 5.83 2.26 13.26
CA SER A 88 4.36 2.27 13.40
C SER A 88 3.83 3.43 14.25
N PHE A 89 4.64 3.96 15.18
CA PHE A 89 4.25 5.13 15.99
C PHE A 89 4.01 6.40 15.16
N TRP A 90 4.60 6.47 13.95
CA TRP A 90 4.29 7.50 12.97
C TRP A 90 2.85 7.45 12.50
N PHE A 91 2.04 6.47 12.89
CA PHE A 91 0.61 6.43 12.58
C PHE A 91 -0.30 6.55 13.81
N ASN A 92 0.28 6.67 15.02
CA ASN A 92 -0.52 6.83 16.23
C ASN A 92 -1.25 8.19 16.25
N PRO A 93 -2.51 8.25 16.72
CA PRO A 93 -3.21 9.52 16.90
C PRO A 93 -2.40 10.44 17.81
N MET A 94 -2.50 11.75 17.57
CA MET A 94 -1.89 12.71 18.50
C MET A 94 -2.54 12.54 19.88
N PRO A 95 -1.76 12.58 20.97
CA PRO A 95 -2.33 12.56 22.31
C PRO A 95 -3.31 13.72 22.46
N VAL A 96 -4.45 13.46 23.09
CA VAL A 96 -5.49 14.46 23.32
C VAL A 96 -4.91 15.56 24.21
N ILE A 97 -5.10 16.83 23.85
CA ILE A 97 -4.64 17.98 24.62
C ILE A 97 -5.19 17.87 26.05
N GLY A 98 -4.30 17.70 27.03
CA GLY A 98 -4.64 17.57 28.46
C GLY A 98 -4.38 16.20 29.06
N GLU A 99 -4.22 15.14 28.24
CA GLU A 99 -3.55 13.93 28.70
C GLU A 99 -2.07 14.23 28.80
N LYS A 100 -1.49 14.09 30.01
CA LYS A 100 -0.04 14.01 30.12
C LYS A 100 0.36 12.88 29.17
N PRO A 101 1.21 13.11 28.14
CA PRO A 101 1.85 11.99 27.50
C PRO A 101 2.46 11.20 28.65
N THR A 102 2.16 9.90 28.75
CA THR A 102 3.06 9.00 29.44
C THR A 102 4.33 9.00 28.60
N MET A 103 5.10 10.09 28.72
CA MET A 103 6.47 10.24 28.32
C MET A 103 7.22 9.21 29.15
N ARG A 104 7.15 7.95 28.72
CA ARG A 104 8.39 7.19 28.63
C ARG A 104 9.15 7.95 27.56
N GLU A 105 10.27 8.54 27.98
CA GLU A 105 11.09 9.47 27.24
C GLU A 105 11.23 9.10 25.75
N PRO A 106 11.54 10.06 24.86
CA PRO A 106 12.13 9.74 23.56
C PRO A 106 13.55 9.19 23.78
N HIS A 107 13.68 8.13 24.57
CA HIS A 107 14.81 7.24 24.51
C HIS A 107 14.85 6.77 23.08
N SER A 108 15.91 7.15 22.35
CA SER A 108 16.52 6.35 21.29
C SER A 108 15.64 5.14 20.95
N TYR A 109 14.63 5.33 20.09
CA TYR A 109 13.76 4.25 19.66
C TYR A 109 14.71 3.31 18.93
N GLY A 110 15.15 2.26 19.62
CA GLY A 110 16.24 1.43 19.14
C GLY A 110 15.82 0.88 17.78
N LEU A 111 16.71 0.97 16.79
CA LEU A 111 16.47 0.44 15.43
C LEU A 111 15.91 -0.99 15.46
N LYS A 112 16.21 -1.77 16.51
CA LYS A 112 15.63 -3.09 16.77
C LYS A 112 14.11 -3.05 16.99
N LYS A 113 13.60 -2.22 17.89
CA LYS A 113 12.15 -2.12 18.18
C LYS A 113 11.39 -1.45 17.03
N ALA A 114 12.01 -0.48 16.36
CA ALA A 114 11.50 0.08 15.11
C ALA A 114 11.35 -0.98 14.00
N ARG A 115 12.26 -1.96 13.94
CA ARG A 115 12.18 -3.11 13.02
C ARG A 115 11.13 -4.15 13.42
N GLU A 116 10.76 -4.20 14.70
CA GLU A 116 9.70 -5.09 15.20
C GLU A 116 8.30 -4.49 14.97
N GLU A 117 8.16 -3.16 15.07
CA GLU A 117 6.89 -2.45 14.91
C GLU A 117 6.97 -1.40 13.79
N TYR A 118 6.76 -1.84 12.54
CA TYR A 118 6.74 -0.96 11.37
C TYR A 118 5.44 -1.06 10.57
N ALA A 119 5.21 -0.05 9.73
CA ALA A 119 4.22 -0.04 8.68
C ALA A 119 4.86 0.44 7.38
N TYR A 120 4.30 0.00 6.26
CA TYR A 120 4.58 0.64 4.99
C TYR A 120 3.74 1.90 4.85
N SER A 121 4.22 2.84 4.05
CA SER A 121 3.52 4.10 3.80
C SER A 121 3.60 4.49 2.34
N ILE A 122 2.48 4.89 1.74
CA ILE A 122 2.45 5.54 0.44
C ILE A 122 2.22 7.04 0.64
N GLU A 123 3.10 7.88 0.10
CA GLU A 123 2.97 9.33 0.19
C GLU A 123 3.46 10.07 -1.08
N PRO A 124 2.79 11.16 -1.51
CA PRO A 124 1.53 11.68 -0.97
C PRO A 124 0.31 10.88 -1.48
N PHE A 125 -0.56 10.44 -0.59
CA PHE A 125 -1.81 9.75 -0.93
C PHE A 125 -3.07 10.56 -0.60
N ARG A 126 -2.99 11.51 0.35
CA ARG A 126 -4.14 12.38 0.68
C ARG A 126 -4.59 13.21 -0.51
N TYR A 127 -3.67 13.61 -1.39
CA TYR A 127 -4.03 14.30 -2.63
C TYR A 127 -4.94 13.45 -3.53
N ILE A 128 -4.64 12.15 -3.67
CA ILE A 128 -5.46 11.20 -4.44
C ILE A 128 -6.85 11.10 -3.83
N ILE A 129 -6.95 10.90 -2.50
CA ILE A 129 -8.23 10.88 -1.77
C ILE A 129 -9.07 12.13 -2.06
N ARG A 130 -8.48 13.32 -1.98
CA ARG A 130 -9.21 14.58 -2.20
C ARG A 130 -9.62 14.75 -3.65
N LYS A 131 -8.75 14.42 -4.60
CA LYS A 131 -9.02 14.57 -6.04
C LYS A 131 -10.11 13.60 -6.51
N ARG A 132 -10.13 12.39 -5.96
CA ARG A 132 -11.09 11.34 -6.27
C ARG A 132 -12.35 11.36 -5.41
N ASP A 133 -12.45 12.32 -4.48
CA ASP A 133 -13.52 12.44 -3.49
C ASP A 133 -13.78 11.12 -2.71
N LEU A 134 -12.71 10.37 -2.41
CA LEU A 134 -12.82 9.08 -1.72
C LEU A 134 -13.29 9.26 -0.26
N LYS A 135 -14.14 8.35 0.19
CA LYS A 135 -14.72 8.33 1.54
C LYS A 135 -14.01 7.31 2.43
N TYR A 136 -13.95 7.59 3.75
CA TYR A 136 -13.26 6.77 4.76
C TYR A 136 -14.05 5.53 5.23
N ASP A 137 -14.83 4.97 4.33
CA ASP A 137 -15.57 3.71 4.45
C ASP A 137 -15.47 2.86 3.17
N GLN A 138 -14.94 3.43 2.08
CA GLN A 138 -14.70 2.76 0.81
C GLN A 138 -13.50 1.82 0.88
N GLU A 139 -13.50 0.82 0.03
CA GLU A 139 -12.40 -0.12 -0.15
C GLU A 139 -11.70 0.17 -1.48
N ILE A 140 -10.37 0.25 -1.43
CA ILE A 140 -9.51 0.39 -2.61
C ILE A 140 -8.69 -0.88 -2.82
N GLY A 141 -8.49 -1.24 -4.08
CA GLY A 141 -7.63 -2.33 -4.50
C GLY A 141 -6.34 -1.80 -5.08
N PHE A 142 -5.24 -2.53 -4.88
CA PHE A 142 -3.97 -2.32 -5.54
C PHE A 142 -3.49 -3.60 -6.22
N ARG A 143 -2.76 -3.42 -7.31
CA ARG A 143 -1.97 -4.48 -7.94
C ARG A 143 -0.69 -3.92 -8.51
N PHE A 144 0.33 -4.76 -8.61
CA PHE A 144 1.53 -4.42 -9.33
C PHE A 144 1.25 -4.39 -10.84
N SER A 145 1.65 -3.33 -11.55
CA SER A 145 1.41 -3.16 -12.99
C SER A 145 2.68 -3.22 -13.84
N GLY A 146 3.86 -3.25 -13.22
CA GLY A 146 5.14 -3.33 -13.92
C GLY A 146 6.14 -2.29 -13.42
N GLY A 147 7.30 -2.23 -14.06
CA GLY A 147 8.31 -1.22 -13.72
C GLY A 147 9.71 -1.77 -13.54
N ARG A 148 10.52 -1.75 -14.61
CA ARG A 148 11.95 -2.13 -14.52
C ARG A 148 12.78 -1.08 -13.78
N VAL A 149 12.37 0.20 -13.84
CA VAL A 149 13.13 1.34 -13.29
C VAL A 149 12.36 2.03 -12.16
N ILE A 150 11.07 2.31 -12.36
CA ILE A 150 10.16 2.87 -11.35
C ILE A 150 9.05 1.85 -11.13
N VAL A 151 8.72 1.56 -9.88
CA VAL A 151 7.65 0.61 -9.52
C VAL A 151 6.29 1.21 -9.86
N GLY A 152 5.54 0.54 -10.73
CA GLY A 152 4.17 0.89 -11.09
C GLY A 152 3.17 0.07 -10.29
N LEU A 153 2.23 0.77 -9.67
CA LEU A 153 1.05 0.20 -9.03
C LEU A 153 -0.18 0.70 -9.78
N GLU A 154 -1.17 -0.17 -9.92
CA GLU A 154 -2.52 0.20 -10.32
C GLU A 154 -3.42 0.22 -9.10
N PHE A 155 -4.42 1.11 -9.10
CA PHE A 155 -5.47 1.11 -8.08
C PHE A 155 -6.86 1.44 -8.63
N SER A 156 -7.89 0.99 -7.92
CA SER A 156 -9.33 1.21 -8.20
C SER A 156 -10.14 1.23 -6.90
N VAL A 157 -11.33 1.81 -6.94
CA VAL A 157 -12.33 1.72 -5.87
C VAL A 157 -13.20 0.48 -6.09
N LEU A 158 -13.19 -0.46 -5.14
CA LEU A 158 -13.78 -1.80 -5.34
C LEU A 158 -15.29 -1.86 -5.11
N ASN A 159 -15.82 -0.97 -4.29
CA ASN A 159 -17.24 -0.84 -3.99
C ASN A 159 -17.58 0.66 -3.99
N PRO A 160 -17.63 1.30 -5.17
CA PRO A 160 -17.77 2.74 -5.31
C PRO A 160 -19.11 3.28 -4.80
#